data_AF-A0AAJ1I233-F1
#
_entry.id   AF-A0AAJ1I233-F1
#
_cell.length_a   1.000
_cell.length_b   1.000
_cell.length_c   1.000
_cell.angle_alpha   90.00
_cell.angle_beta   90.00
_cell.angle_gamma   90.00
#
_symmetry.space_group_name_H-M   'P 1'
#
loop_
_entity.id
_entity.type
_entity.pdbx_description
1 polymer ?
#
loop_
_entity_poly.entity_id
_entity_poly.type
_entity_poly.pdbx_seq_one_letter_code
_entity_poly.pdbx_strand_id
1 'polypeptide(L)'
;MTDIVQIPDVLPISQYPALGSANFNQEAYNYAMSVPPAVSRMREIAVACRTCAIAAQEYAQTAQSAALTATTQADAAMGYRNQAGNSATAAASSASTASSAAGTATTALTAMQVMYLGSKAVTSHPTTDNMGNALQAGALYTNTGTNASINKRGWWWDGAMWQLAWGEFTGAYLPITGGVLQGHLSVPAGATGNQVPRANEVVPRAVAYFDKSTPMSAAPVGTVCFFESSDGGGADWPYKTNVAIHGWLVETWDRGGARSMQEATFTLSGFLATGAKFRRYKHDAAWSAWGREISDLDFRERVVTANTGVGPGDAKVYVLDPSKGSIHQLTVEYNTYFTGGLRDPGDQITLRLKFSGGAWPISFNTNFRFPAGTAFPTYVAGQTLTLTFFNTEGSFIDAFIAGVHNP
;
A
#
# COMPACT_ATOMS: atom_id res chain seq x y z
N MET A 1 -26.03 46.79 77.94
CA MET A 1 -26.89 46.29 79.03
C MET A 1 -27.03 47.42 80.02
N THR A 2 -28.24 47.66 80.48
CA THR A 2 -28.53 48.60 81.55
C THR A 2 -27.95 48.04 82.85
N ASP A 3 -27.13 48.83 83.55
CA ASP A 3 -26.54 48.39 84.82
C ASP A 3 -27.58 48.49 85.94
N ILE A 4 -27.47 47.57 86.90
CA ILE A 4 -28.22 47.67 88.16
C ILE A 4 -27.64 48.84 88.94
N VAL A 5 -28.47 49.85 89.18
CA VAL A 5 -28.09 51.05 89.93
C VAL A 5 -28.46 50.92 91.40
N GLN A 6 -27.68 51.54 92.28
CA GLN A 6 -28.05 51.64 93.68
C GLN A 6 -29.29 52.52 93.82
N ILE A 7 -30.29 52.05 94.57
CA ILE A 7 -31.49 52.82 94.88
C ILE A 7 -31.11 53.89 95.92
N PRO A 8 -31.35 55.19 95.68
CA PRO A 8 -31.08 56.25 96.64
C PRO A 8 -31.93 56.11 97.92
N ASP A 9 -31.40 56.55 99.04
CA ASP A 9 -32.15 56.60 100.30
C ASP A 9 -33.26 57.65 100.26
N VAL A 10 -34.28 57.46 101.09
CA VAL A 10 -35.39 58.40 101.24
C VAL A 10 -34.91 59.63 102.04
N LEU A 11 -35.18 60.84 101.56
CA LEU A 11 -34.90 62.05 102.33
C LEU A 11 -35.95 62.23 103.46
N PRO A 12 -35.53 62.54 104.69
CA PRO A 12 -36.44 62.78 105.79
C PRO A 12 -37.25 64.05 105.54
N ILE A 13 -38.56 63.98 105.73
CA ILE A 13 -39.47 65.14 105.69
C ILE A 13 -39.56 65.68 107.11
N SER A 14 -39.42 66.99 107.28
CA SER A 14 -39.60 67.61 108.61
C SER A 14 -41.04 67.42 109.09
N GLN A 15 -41.26 67.35 110.40
CA GLN A 15 -42.62 67.21 110.92
C GLN A 15 -43.43 68.47 110.65
N TYR A 16 -44.73 68.31 110.40
CA TYR A 16 -45.64 69.44 110.26
C TYR A 16 -45.74 70.19 111.60
N PRO A 17 -45.74 71.54 111.61
CA PRO A 17 -45.80 72.32 112.85
C PRO A 17 -47.04 71.98 113.69
N ALA A 18 -46.84 71.84 115.01
CA ALA A 18 -47.94 71.64 115.93
C ALA A 18 -48.71 72.95 116.16
N LEU A 19 -50.03 72.85 116.26
CA LEU A 19 -50.90 74.00 116.51
C LEU A 19 -50.54 74.64 117.86
N GLY A 20 -50.05 75.88 117.85
CA GLY A 20 -49.62 76.60 119.06
C GLY A 20 -48.11 76.57 119.34
N SER A 21 -47.27 76.05 118.44
CA SER A 21 -45.80 76.14 118.59
C SER A 21 -45.33 77.59 118.65
N ALA A 22 -44.45 77.90 119.61
CA ALA A 22 -43.78 79.20 119.70
C ALA A 22 -42.90 79.50 118.46
N ASN A 23 -42.52 78.47 117.70
CA ASN A 23 -41.68 78.55 116.51
C ASN A 23 -42.42 78.14 115.23
N PHE A 24 -43.76 78.22 115.21
CA PHE A 24 -44.63 77.76 114.11
C PHE A 24 -44.14 78.19 112.72
N ASN A 25 -43.74 79.46 112.56
CA ASN A 25 -43.26 79.97 111.27
C ASN A 25 -41.96 79.30 110.79
N GLN A 26 -41.03 78.99 111.71
CA GLN A 26 -39.78 78.31 111.39
C GLN A 26 -40.03 76.83 111.06
N GLU A 27 -40.91 76.17 111.81
CA GLU A 27 -41.30 74.77 111.56
C GLU A 27 -42.08 74.62 110.24
N ALA A 28 -43.01 75.53 109.95
CA ALA A 28 -43.74 75.59 108.68
C ALA A 28 -42.79 75.82 107.49
N TYR A 29 -41.82 76.71 107.66
CA TYR A 29 -40.78 76.96 106.66
C TYR A 29 -39.90 75.72 106.44
N ASN A 30 -39.45 75.06 107.52
CA ASN A 30 -38.66 73.82 107.44
C ASN A 30 -39.44 72.68 106.76
N TYR A 31 -40.74 72.53 107.06
CA TYR A 31 -41.62 71.59 106.38
C TYR A 31 -41.73 71.90 104.89
N ALA A 32 -42.11 73.14 104.53
CA ALA A 32 -42.27 73.58 103.14
C ALA A 32 -40.97 73.45 102.33
N MET A 33 -39.80 73.66 102.95
CA MET A 33 -38.50 73.48 102.32
C MET A 33 -38.07 72.00 102.21
N SER A 34 -38.57 71.12 103.09
CA SER A 34 -38.23 69.68 103.08
C SER A 34 -39.06 68.85 102.08
N VAL A 35 -40.27 69.29 101.72
CA VAL A 35 -41.17 68.54 100.82
C VAL A 35 -40.69 68.50 99.36
N PRO A 36 -40.33 69.62 98.69
CA PRO A 36 -39.83 69.59 97.31
C PRO A 36 -38.61 68.67 97.07
N PRO A 37 -37.54 68.69 97.90
CA PRO A 37 -36.42 67.78 97.71
C PRO A 37 -36.81 66.31 97.99
N ALA A 38 -37.72 66.05 98.93
CA ALA A 38 -38.25 64.70 99.16
C ALA A 38 -39.05 64.18 97.95
N VAL A 39 -39.87 65.01 97.31
CA VAL A 39 -40.57 64.66 96.07
C VAL A 39 -39.61 64.40 94.91
N SER A 40 -38.56 65.23 94.77
CA SER A 40 -37.49 64.98 93.79
C SER A 40 -36.82 63.63 94.04
N ARG A 41 -36.49 63.32 95.30
CA ARG A 41 -35.87 62.05 95.68
C ARG A 41 -36.77 60.85 95.41
N MET A 42 -38.08 60.96 95.67
CA MET A 42 -39.04 59.90 95.33
C MET A 42 -39.09 59.62 93.82
N ARG A 43 -38.96 60.66 92.98
CA ARG A 43 -38.87 60.48 91.52
C ARG A 43 -37.58 59.76 91.13
N GLU A 44 -36.45 60.12 91.75
CA GLU A 44 -35.17 59.44 91.52
C GLU A 44 -35.21 57.97 91.92
N ILE A 45 -35.83 57.64 93.07
CA ILE A 45 -36.08 56.26 93.51
C ILE A 45 -36.94 55.52 92.48
N ALA A 46 -38.04 56.12 92.02
CA ALA A 46 -38.90 55.49 91.01
C ALA A 46 -38.16 55.22 89.69
N VAL A 47 -37.31 56.17 89.26
CA VAL A 47 -36.44 56.01 88.09
C VAL A 47 -35.42 54.89 88.34
N ALA A 48 -34.73 54.86 89.49
CA ALA A 48 -33.77 53.82 89.84
C ALA A 48 -34.42 52.42 89.87
N CYS A 49 -35.60 52.28 90.49
CA CYS A 49 -36.37 51.03 90.49
C CYS A 49 -36.74 50.59 89.07
N ARG A 50 -37.17 51.53 88.21
CA ARG A 50 -37.45 51.23 86.80
C ARG A 50 -36.18 50.77 86.06
N THR A 51 -35.06 51.44 86.27
CA THR A 51 -33.76 51.07 85.68
C THR A 51 -33.35 49.66 86.12
N CYS A 52 -33.45 49.32 87.40
CA CYS A 52 -33.15 47.98 87.91
C CYS A 52 -34.09 46.90 87.33
N ALA A 53 -35.38 47.20 87.16
CA ALA A 53 -36.33 46.27 86.55
C ALA A 53 -36.01 46.00 85.07
N ILE A 54 -35.61 47.03 84.32
CA ILE A 54 -35.15 46.90 82.93
C ILE A 54 -33.87 46.07 82.87
N ALA A 55 -32.88 46.37 83.72
CA ALA A 55 -31.64 45.60 83.80
C ALA A 55 -31.91 44.11 84.07
N ALA A 56 -32.78 43.78 85.04
CA ALA A 56 -33.15 42.41 85.35
C ALA A 56 -33.82 41.69 84.16
N GLN A 57 -34.67 42.39 83.41
CA GLN A 57 -35.29 41.86 82.19
C GLN A 57 -34.22 41.56 81.11
N GLU A 58 -33.27 42.48 80.89
CA GLU A 58 -32.18 42.29 79.92
C GLU A 58 -31.25 41.11 80.30
N TYR A 59 -30.92 40.93 81.58
CA TYR A 59 -30.17 39.77 82.07
C TYR A 59 -30.94 38.46 81.83
N ALA A 60 -32.25 38.44 82.09
CA ALA A 60 -33.09 37.27 81.84
C ALA A 60 -33.14 36.89 80.35
N GLN A 61 -33.27 37.88 79.46
CA GLN A 61 -33.23 37.66 78.00
C GLN A 61 -31.87 37.15 77.53
N THR A 62 -30.78 37.66 78.10
CA THR A 62 -29.41 37.20 77.81
C THR A 62 -29.22 35.76 78.26
N ALA A 63 -29.69 35.40 79.46
CA ALA A 63 -29.64 34.03 79.97
C ALA A 63 -30.46 33.05 79.11
N GLN A 64 -31.65 33.46 78.65
CA GLN A 64 -32.46 32.68 77.72
C GLN A 64 -31.74 32.46 76.38
N SER A 65 -31.12 33.51 75.83
CA SER A 65 -30.35 33.42 74.58
C SER A 65 -29.13 32.50 74.71
N ALA A 66 -28.44 32.55 75.85
CA ALA A 66 -27.35 31.63 76.17
C ALA A 66 -27.82 30.17 76.26
N ALA A 67 -28.98 29.91 76.88
CA ALA A 67 -29.57 28.57 76.97
C ALA A 67 -29.96 28.01 75.58
N LEU A 68 -30.54 28.84 74.71
CA LEU A 68 -30.84 28.46 73.32
C LEU A 68 -29.56 28.15 72.52
N THR A 69 -28.52 28.96 72.71
CA THR A 69 -27.21 28.73 72.09
C THR A 69 -26.61 27.41 72.57
N ALA A 70 -26.64 27.13 73.86
CA ALA A 70 -26.16 25.87 74.44
C ALA A 70 -26.93 24.65 73.89
N THR A 71 -28.25 24.76 73.75
CA THR A 71 -29.09 23.71 73.14
C THR A 71 -28.70 23.45 71.68
N THR A 72 -28.55 24.52 70.90
CA THR A 72 -28.13 24.43 69.49
C THR A 72 -26.75 23.77 69.35
N GLN A 73 -25.81 24.10 70.22
CA GLN A 73 -24.48 23.48 70.23
C GLN A 73 -24.52 22.01 70.65
N ALA A 74 -25.39 21.63 71.58
CA ALA A 74 -25.61 20.23 71.96
C ALA A 74 -26.17 19.41 70.78
N ASP A 75 -27.14 19.95 70.05
CA ASP A 75 -27.70 19.32 68.85
C ASP A 75 -26.64 19.17 67.74
N ALA A 76 -25.82 20.20 67.52
CA ALA A 76 -24.71 20.14 66.58
C ALA A 76 -23.68 19.06 66.98
N ALA A 77 -23.34 18.96 68.27
CA ALA A 77 -22.44 17.94 68.80
C ALA A 77 -22.98 16.51 68.60
N MET A 78 -24.29 16.30 68.79
CA MET A 78 -24.94 15.02 68.47
C MET A 78 -24.86 14.70 66.98
N GLY A 79 -25.04 15.72 66.12
CA GLY A 79 -24.87 15.61 64.67
C GLY A 79 -23.45 15.16 64.28
N TYR A 80 -22.43 15.81 64.84
CA TYR A 80 -21.03 15.44 64.59
C TYR A 80 -20.70 14.03 65.08
N ARG A 81 -21.21 13.62 66.25
CA ARG A 81 -21.04 12.26 66.76
C ARG A 81 -21.59 11.22 65.78
N ASN A 82 -22.79 11.46 65.25
CA ASN A 82 -23.41 10.53 64.29
C ASN A 82 -22.62 10.48 62.97
N GLN A 83 -22.15 11.63 62.47
CA GLN A 83 -21.29 11.69 61.29
C GLN A 83 -19.97 10.92 61.50
N ALA A 84 -19.35 11.05 62.67
CA ALA A 84 -18.15 10.30 63.02
C ALA A 84 -18.40 8.78 63.03
N GLY A 85 -19.55 8.33 63.56
CA GLY A 85 -19.95 6.92 63.53
C GLY A 85 -20.17 6.38 62.12
N ASN A 86 -20.81 7.17 61.25
CA ASN A 86 -20.98 6.81 59.84
C ASN A 86 -19.62 6.71 59.12
N SER A 87 -18.73 7.67 59.34
CA SER A 87 -17.37 7.65 58.78
C SER A 87 -16.57 6.44 59.26
N ALA A 88 -16.68 6.06 60.54
CA ALA A 88 -16.04 4.86 61.08
C ALA A 88 -16.56 3.57 60.40
N THR A 89 -17.87 3.49 60.18
CA THR A 89 -18.50 2.34 59.48
C THR A 89 -18.07 2.25 58.03
N ALA A 90 -18.01 3.39 57.33
CA ALA A 90 -17.51 3.46 55.95
C ALA A 90 -16.03 3.06 55.86
N ALA A 91 -15.20 3.51 56.80
CA ALA A 91 -13.79 3.14 56.88
C ALA A 91 -13.60 1.63 57.12
N ALA A 92 -14.38 1.04 58.04
CA ALA A 92 -14.36 -0.41 58.29
C ALA A 92 -14.75 -1.21 57.03
N SER A 93 -15.79 -0.78 56.32
CA SER A 93 -16.24 -1.43 55.07
C SER A 93 -15.18 -1.33 53.96
N SER A 94 -14.49 -0.19 53.88
CA SER A 94 -13.41 0.05 52.93
C SER A 94 -12.20 -0.84 53.24
N ALA A 95 -11.86 -1.02 54.52
CA ALA A 95 -10.80 -1.92 54.96
C ALA A 95 -11.11 -3.39 54.60
N SER A 96 -12.34 -3.86 54.82
CA SER A 96 -12.74 -5.22 54.42
C SER A 96 -12.68 -5.43 52.90
N THR A 97 -13.09 -4.42 52.12
CA THR A 97 -13.01 -4.46 50.65
C THR A 97 -11.56 -4.53 50.18
N ALA A 98 -10.68 -3.70 50.74
CA ALA A 98 -9.25 -3.70 50.43
C ALA A 98 -8.59 -5.04 50.78
N SER A 99 -8.93 -5.64 51.93
CA SER A 99 -8.43 -6.96 52.32
C SER A 99 -8.86 -8.06 51.33
N SER A 100 -10.12 -8.03 50.89
CA SER A 100 -10.65 -8.98 49.90
C SER A 100 -9.99 -8.80 48.53
N ALA A 101 -9.75 -7.56 48.11
CA ALA A 101 -9.03 -7.25 46.87
C ALA A 101 -7.58 -7.73 46.92
N ALA A 102 -6.88 -7.56 48.06
CA ALA A 102 -5.52 -8.07 48.27
C ALA A 102 -5.46 -9.61 48.19
N GLY A 103 -6.44 -10.31 48.77
CA GLY A 103 -6.58 -11.77 48.64
C GLY A 103 -6.77 -12.20 47.18
N THR A 104 -7.68 -11.54 46.46
CA THR A 104 -7.95 -11.81 45.04
C THR A 104 -6.72 -11.58 44.17
N ALA A 105 -5.97 -10.49 44.40
CA ALA A 105 -4.73 -10.21 43.69
C ALA A 105 -3.66 -11.29 43.95
N THR A 106 -3.56 -11.77 45.19
CA THR A 106 -2.65 -12.87 45.56
C THR A 106 -3.02 -14.16 44.82
N THR A 107 -4.31 -14.53 44.80
CA THR A 107 -4.79 -15.71 44.06
C THR A 107 -4.54 -15.58 42.55
N ALA A 108 -4.76 -14.39 41.97
CA ALA A 108 -4.50 -14.14 40.56
C ALA A 108 -3.00 -14.26 40.24
N LEU A 109 -2.11 -13.77 41.11
CA LEU A 109 -0.67 -13.95 40.96
C LEU A 109 -0.28 -15.43 41.03
N THR A 110 -0.83 -16.19 41.99
CA THR A 110 -0.59 -17.64 42.08
C THR A 110 -1.07 -18.36 40.82
N ALA A 111 -2.27 -18.07 40.33
CA ALA A 111 -2.78 -18.67 39.09
C ALA A 111 -1.90 -18.34 37.88
N MET A 112 -1.40 -17.09 37.81
CA MET A 112 -0.46 -16.67 36.77
C MET A 112 0.89 -17.40 36.89
N GLN A 113 1.41 -17.60 38.10
CA GLN A 113 2.67 -18.33 38.33
C GLN A 113 2.59 -19.82 37.99
N VAL A 114 1.41 -20.42 38.04
CA VAL A 114 1.14 -21.80 37.61
C VAL A 114 1.19 -21.92 36.08
N MET A 115 0.59 -20.95 35.36
CA MET A 115 0.50 -20.98 33.89
C MET A 115 1.67 -20.30 33.18
N TYR A 116 2.32 -19.31 33.77
CA TYR A 116 3.43 -18.58 33.17
C TYR A 116 4.70 -18.77 34.01
N LEU A 117 5.53 -19.70 33.55
CA LEU A 117 6.81 -20.01 34.18
C LEU A 117 7.87 -18.94 33.89
N GLY A 118 7.66 -18.12 32.87
CA GLY A 118 8.55 -17.02 32.48
C GLY A 118 9.80 -17.49 31.72
N SER A 119 10.87 -16.70 31.80
CA SER A 119 12.16 -17.02 31.19
C SER A 119 12.93 -18.02 32.04
N LYS A 120 13.34 -19.15 31.48
CA LYS A 120 14.12 -20.18 32.16
C LYS A 120 15.39 -20.46 31.37
N ALA A 121 16.55 -20.43 32.02
CA ALA A 121 17.81 -20.88 31.43
C ALA A 121 18.06 -22.34 31.79
N VAL A 122 17.40 -23.26 31.09
CA VAL A 122 17.40 -24.71 31.42
C VAL A 122 17.92 -25.55 30.26
N THR A 123 18.59 -26.65 30.59
CA THR A 123 19.13 -27.63 29.62
C THR A 123 18.11 -28.71 29.24
N SER A 124 17.05 -28.87 30.02
CA SER A 124 15.87 -29.71 29.76
C SER A 124 14.60 -28.96 30.15
N HIS A 125 13.43 -29.39 29.66
CA HIS A 125 12.19 -28.73 30.02
C HIS A 125 11.85 -28.85 31.52
N PRO A 126 11.21 -27.85 32.14
CA PRO A 126 10.72 -27.95 33.50
C PRO A 126 9.71 -29.11 33.64
N THR A 127 9.65 -29.70 34.84
CA THR A 127 8.65 -30.73 35.20
C THR A 127 7.66 -30.25 36.25
N THR A 128 7.91 -29.08 36.84
CA THR A 128 7.06 -28.44 37.85
C THR A 128 6.85 -26.96 37.53
N ASP A 129 5.76 -26.40 38.03
CA ASP A 129 5.48 -24.97 37.97
C ASP A 129 6.38 -24.15 38.92
N ASN A 130 6.16 -22.83 38.99
CA ASN A 130 6.92 -21.93 39.89
C ASN A 130 6.62 -22.13 41.38
N MET A 131 5.58 -22.92 41.71
CA MET A 131 5.16 -23.24 43.07
C MET A 131 5.62 -24.65 43.50
N GLY A 132 6.27 -25.40 42.61
CA GLY A 132 6.74 -26.77 42.85
C GLY A 132 5.69 -27.85 42.61
N ASN A 133 4.52 -27.52 42.06
CA ASN A 133 3.48 -28.49 41.71
C ASN A 133 3.67 -29.03 40.28
N ALA A 134 2.96 -30.11 39.95
CA ALA A 134 2.92 -30.64 38.59
C ALA A 134 2.37 -29.59 37.60
N LEU A 135 2.93 -29.59 36.37
CA LEU A 135 2.53 -28.65 35.33
C LEU A 135 1.07 -28.83 34.92
N GLN A 136 0.35 -27.71 34.81
CA GLN A 136 -0.99 -27.69 34.26
C GLN A 136 -0.94 -27.48 32.75
N ALA A 137 -1.86 -28.12 32.01
CA ALA A 137 -2.02 -27.89 30.58
C ALA A 137 -2.24 -26.40 30.30
N GLY A 138 -1.49 -25.85 29.35
CA GLY A 138 -1.41 -24.42 29.07
C GLY A 138 -0.22 -23.70 29.72
N ALA A 139 0.56 -24.37 30.57
CA ALA A 139 1.77 -23.77 31.13
C ALA A 139 2.76 -23.35 30.03
N LEU A 140 3.32 -22.14 30.14
CA LEU A 140 4.15 -21.49 29.13
C LEU A 140 5.48 -21.03 29.73
N TYR A 141 6.58 -21.25 29.03
CA TYR A 141 7.87 -20.66 29.37
C TYR A 141 8.69 -20.32 28.12
N THR A 142 9.66 -19.42 28.27
CA THR A 142 10.64 -19.12 27.22
C THR A 142 12.01 -19.62 27.66
N ASN A 143 12.68 -20.42 26.83
CA ASN A 143 14.02 -20.87 27.17
C ASN A 143 15.09 -19.87 26.72
N THR A 144 15.90 -19.41 27.67
CA THR A 144 17.02 -18.48 27.45
C THR A 144 18.39 -19.12 27.73
N GLY A 145 18.42 -20.45 27.88
CA GLY A 145 19.64 -21.24 28.13
C GLY A 145 20.51 -21.37 26.89
N THR A 146 21.45 -22.32 26.87
CA THR A 146 22.40 -22.51 25.76
C THR A 146 22.15 -23.77 24.94
N ASN A 147 21.25 -24.67 25.38
CA ASN A 147 20.95 -25.91 24.66
C ASN A 147 20.28 -25.62 23.31
N ALA A 148 20.98 -25.90 22.20
CA ALA A 148 20.55 -25.60 20.84
C ALA A 148 19.18 -26.18 20.45
N SER A 149 18.76 -27.30 21.04
CA SER A 149 17.48 -27.95 20.74
C SER A 149 16.27 -27.19 21.30
N ILE A 150 16.46 -26.42 22.37
CA ILE A 150 15.36 -25.77 23.10
C ILE A 150 15.54 -24.26 23.31
N ASN A 151 16.73 -23.71 23.06
CA ASN A 151 17.09 -22.31 23.26
C ASN A 151 16.35 -21.36 22.29
N LYS A 152 16.07 -20.14 22.77
CA LYS A 152 15.44 -19.03 22.05
C LYS A 152 14.05 -19.38 21.50
N ARG A 153 13.34 -20.28 22.18
CA ARG A 153 12.02 -20.78 21.80
C ARG A 153 11.05 -20.65 22.98
N GLY A 154 9.79 -20.38 22.66
CA GLY A 154 8.65 -20.45 23.58
C GLY A 154 8.02 -21.84 23.56
N TRP A 155 7.74 -22.38 24.74
CA TRP A 155 7.28 -23.75 24.92
C TRP A 155 5.98 -23.77 25.71
N TRP A 156 4.98 -24.52 25.23
CA TRP A 156 3.70 -24.71 25.90
C TRP A 156 3.52 -26.17 26.30
N TRP A 157 2.96 -26.41 27.47
CA TRP A 157 2.66 -27.74 27.99
C TRP A 157 1.27 -28.17 27.57
N ASP A 158 1.13 -29.28 26.84
CA ASP A 158 -0.17 -29.79 26.37
C ASP A 158 -0.89 -30.69 27.40
N GLY A 159 -0.25 -30.96 28.54
CA GLY A 159 -0.72 -31.91 29.55
C GLY A 159 0.10 -33.21 29.61
N ALA A 160 0.88 -33.50 28.57
CA ALA A 160 1.69 -34.72 28.47
C ALA A 160 3.15 -34.44 28.05
N MET A 161 3.37 -33.47 27.18
CA MET A 161 4.70 -33.09 26.69
C MET A 161 4.80 -31.59 26.38
N TRP A 162 6.04 -31.12 26.27
CA TRP A 162 6.33 -29.76 25.85
C TRP A 162 6.27 -29.65 24.33
N GLN A 163 5.46 -28.70 23.88
CA GLN A 163 5.23 -28.41 22.48
C GLN A 163 5.75 -27.00 22.17
N LEU A 164 6.07 -26.76 20.91
CA LEU A 164 6.51 -25.44 20.47
C LEU A 164 5.30 -24.50 20.40
N ALA A 165 5.34 -23.39 21.14
CA ALA A 165 4.15 -22.55 21.34
C ALA A 165 3.75 -21.81 20.06
N TRP A 166 4.71 -21.19 19.37
CA TRP A 166 4.43 -20.27 18.27
C TRP A 166 5.16 -20.65 16.97
N GLY A 167 5.69 -21.86 16.84
CA GLY A 167 6.48 -22.32 15.67
C GLY A 167 8.01 -22.05 15.80
N GLU A 168 8.81 -22.54 14.84
CA GLU A 168 10.28 -22.43 14.86
C GLU A 168 10.77 -21.03 14.46
N PHE A 169 10.30 -19.99 15.15
CA PHE A 169 10.87 -18.65 15.01
C PHE A 169 12.09 -18.56 15.94
N THR A 170 13.27 -18.82 15.39
CA THR A 170 14.54 -18.60 16.10
C THR A 170 14.78 -17.09 16.21
N GLY A 171 14.34 -16.48 17.31
CA GLY A 171 14.92 -15.26 17.89
C GLY A 171 14.87 -13.95 17.10
N ALA A 172 14.23 -13.88 15.93
CA ALA A 172 13.93 -12.61 15.27
C ALA A 172 12.41 -12.44 15.21
N TYR A 173 11.86 -11.63 16.12
CA TYR A 173 10.50 -11.12 15.98
C TYR A 173 10.35 -10.54 14.57
N LEU A 174 9.30 -10.93 13.84
CA LEU A 174 8.99 -10.33 12.54
C LEU A 174 8.86 -8.81 12.73
N PRO A 175 9.76 -7.98 12.17
CA PRO A 175 9.60 -6.54 12.25
C PRO A 175 8.30 -6.18 11.54
N ILE A 176 7.41 -5.47 12.25
CA ILE A 176 6.17 -4.86 11.72
C ILE A 176 6.43 -3.85 10.58
N THR A 177 7.70 -3.60 10.27
CA THR A 177 8.14 -2.78 9.15
C THR A 177 9.33 -3.46 8.44
N GLY A 178 9.06 -4.21 7.38
CA GLY A 178 10.09 -4.60 6.40
C GLY A 178 11.05 -5.74 6.79
N GLY A 179 10.61 -6.72 7.57
CA GLY A 179 11.39 -7.96 7.72
C GLY A 179 11.59 -8.72 6.41
N VAL A 180 12.83 -9.07 6.09
CA VAL A 180 13.15 -9.96 4.96
C VAL A 180 13.21 -11.40 5.48
N LEU A 181 12.34 -12.28 4.98
CA LEU A 181 12.45 -13.71 5.24
C LEU A 181 13.72 -14.24 4.55
N GLN A 182 14.63 -14.86 5.30
CA GLN A 182 15.88 -15.43 4.75
C GLN A 182 15.68 -16.78 4.04
N GLY A 183 14.43 -17.23 3.84
CA GLY A 183 14.10 -18.50 3.20
C GLY A 183 12.65 -18.57 2.73
N HIS A 184 12.30 -19.65 2.04
CA HIS A 184 10.92 -19.90 1.60
C HIS A 184 10.02 -20.23 2.80
N LEU A 185 8.76 -19.79 2.73
CA LEU A 185 7.75 -20.18 3.71
C LEU A 185 7.24 -21.59 3.33
N SER A 186 7.55 -22.59 4.15
CA SER A 186 6.98 -23.94 3.99
C SER A 186 5.53 -23.94 4.45
N VAL A 187 4.59 -24.11 3.53
CA VAL A 187 3.14 -24.15 3.79
C VAL A 187 2.58 -25.56 3.56
N PRO A 188 1.45 -25.92 4.20
CA PRO A 188 0.78 -27.20 3.95
C PRO A 188 0.44 -27.42 2.48
N ALA A 189 0.39 -28.69 2.05
CA ALA A 189 -0.01 -29.05 0.70
C ALA A 189 -1.41 -28.47 0.39
N GLY A 190 -1.51 -27.65 -0.67
CA GLY A 190 -2.78 -27.03 -1.10
C GLY A 190 -3.03 -25.59 -0.65
N ALA A 191 -2.05 -24.90 -0.05
CA ALA A 191 -2.20 -23.50 0.35
C ALA A 191 -2.69 -22.57 -0.79
N THR A 192 -3.56 -21.62 -0.45
CA THR A 192 -4.18 -20.68 -1.41
C THR A 192 -3.44 -19.34 -1.42
N GLY A 193 -3.61 -18.53 -2.47
CA GLY A 193 -2.95 -17.23 -2.63
C GLY A 193 -3.24 -16.21 -1.52
N ASN A 194 -4.25 -16.45 -0.67
CA ASN A 194 -4.50 -15.66 0.55
C ASN A 194 -3.48 -15.93 1.68
N GLN A 195 -2.64 -16.96 1.57
CA GLN A 195 -1.69 -17.38 2.61
C GLN A 195 -0.23 -17.12 2.23
N VAL A 196 0.13 -17.31 0.95
CA VAL A 196 1.42 -16.90 0.37
C VAL A 196 1.29 -16.92 -1.18
N PRO A 197 1.98 -16.04 -1.93
CA PRO A 197 2.01 -16.12 -3.39
C PRO A 197 2.61 -17.45 -3.83
N ARG A 198 1.94 -18.19 -4.71
CA ARG A 198 2.45 -19.50 -5.15
C ARG A 198 3.66 -19.33 -6.07
N ALA A 199 4.57 -20.30 -6.09
CA ALA A 199 5.76 -20.28 -6.93
C ALA A 199 5.45 -20.16 -8.44
N ASN A 200 4.26 -20.61 -8.87
CA ASN A 200 3.74 -20.47 -10.24
C ASN A 200 3.02 -19.14 -10.52
N GLU A 201 2.82 -18.28 -9.51
CA GLU A 201 2.21 -16.95 -9.61
C GLU A 201 3.26 -15.83 -9.56
N VAL A 202 4.54 -16.17 -9.36
CA VAL A 202 5.66 -15.24 -9.34
C VAL A 202 6.54 -15.43 -10.57
N VAL A 203 6.78 -14.35 -11.30
CA VAL A 203 7.68 -14.36 -12.46
C VAL A 203 9.12 -14.10 -11.98
N PRO A 204 10.12 -14.89 -12.43
CA PRO A 204 11.52 -14.62 -12.12
C PRO A 204 11.94 -13.22 -12.57
N ARG A 205 12.70 -12.50 -11.73
CA ARG A 205 13.23 -11.16 -12.07
C ARG A 205 14.23 -11.20 -13.24
N ALA A 206 14.85 -12.35 -13.49
CA ALA A 206 15.81 -12.55 -14.57
C ALA A 206 15.30 -13.64 -15.53
N VAL A 207 15.38 -13.34 -16.82
CA VAL A 207 15.06 -14.24 -17.94
C VAL A 207 16.10 -15.37 -17.99
N ALA A 208 15.68 -16.60 -18.24
CA ALA A 208 16.61 -17.72 -18.38
C ALA A 208 17.52 -17.50 -19.58
N TYR A 209 18.82 -17.75 -19.41
CA TYR A 209 19.86 -17.54 -20.43
C TYR A 209 20.45 -18.88 -20.87
N PHE A 210 20.53 -19.10 -22.18
CA PHE A 210 21.05 -20.32 -22.79
C PHE A 210 22.03 -19.99 -23.91
N ASP A 211 22.97 -20.90 -24.17
CA ASP A 211 23.90 -20.82 -25.30
C ASP A 211 23.43 -21.68 -26.48
N LYS A 212 24.25 -21.78 -27.54
CA LYS A 212 23.96 -22.61 -28.72
C LYS A 212 23.93 -24.12 -28.48
N SER A 213 24.38 -24.61 -27.32
CA SER A 213 24.33 -26.04 -26.97
C SER A 213 22.92 -26.48 -26.59
N THR A 214 22.09 -25.54 -26.11
CA THR A 214 20.69 -25.80 -25.78
C THR A 214 19.82 -25.54 -27.02
N PRO A 215 19.08 -26.54 -27.54
CA PRO A 215 18.16 -26.30 -28.64
C PRO A 215 17.00 -25.43 -28.16
N MET A 216 16.54 -24.50 -29.00
CA MET A 216 15.42 -23.61 -28.66
C MET A 216 14.12 -24.39 -28.38
N SER A 217 13.99 -25.61 -28.91
CA SER A 217 12.87 -26.54 -28.66
C SER A 217 12.80 -27.03 -27.21
N ALA A 218 13.88 -26.86 -26.45
CA ALA A 218 13.94 -27.14 -25.01
C ALA A 218 13.68 -25.88 -24.15
N ALA A 219 13.37 -24.73 -24.76
CA ALA A 219 13.01 -23.53 -24.02
C ALA A 219 11.79 -23.81 -23.09
N PRO A 220 11.87 -23.44 -21.81
CA PRO A 220 10.77 -23.63 -20.87
C PRO A 220 9.47 -22.96 -21.35
N VAL A 221 8.35 -23.64 -21.10
CA VAL A 221 7.00 -23.16 -21.41
C VAL A 221 6.59 -22.06 -20.44
N GLY A 222 5.88 -21.04 -20.94
CA GLY A 222 5.28 -19.99 -20.12
C GLY A 222 6.29 -18.95 -19.65
N THR A 223 7.51 -18.97 -20.20
CA THR A 223 8.55 -18.01 -19.90
C THR A 223 9.16 -17.43 -21.17
N VAL A 224 9.75 -16.25 -21.02
CA VAL A 224 10.69 -15.70 -21.99
C VAL A 224 12.08 -16.22 -21.66
N CYS A 225 12.87 -16.54 -22.68
CA CYS A 225 14.25 -16.99 -22.57
C CYS A 225 15.15 -16.22 -23.55
N PHE A 226 16.43 -16.08 -23.21
CA PHE A 226 17.44 -15.48 -24.08
C PHE A 226 18.44 -16.55 -24.54
N PHE A 227 18.70 -16.61 -25.84
CA PHE A 227 19.65 -17.52 -26.47
C PHE A 227 20.72 -16.72 -27.20
N GLU A 228 21.99 -16.88 -26.83
CA GLU A 228 23.09 -16.12 -27.42
C GLU A 228 24.32 -16.98 -27.69
N SER A 229 25.04 -16.65 -28.76
CA SER A 229 26.36 -17.21 -29.07
C SER A 229 27.19 -16.17 -29.82
N SER A 230 28.49 -16.17 -29.55
CA SER A 230 29.50 -15.33 -30.20
C SER A 230 30.27 -16.02 -31.32
N ASP A 231 29.92 -17.27 -31.64
CA ASP A 231 30.63 -18.14 -32.58
C ASP A 231 29.67 -18.97 -33.46
N GLY A 232 28.54 -18.37 -33.85
CA GLY A 232 27.58 -18.89 -34.82
C GLY A 232 26.29 -19.48 -34.26
N GLY A 233 25.34 -19.79 -35.15
CA GLY A 233 24.00 -20.24 -34.78
C GLY A 233 23.92 -21.67 -34.25
N GLY A 234 23.06 -21.90 -33.25
CA GLY A 234 22.71 -23.24 -32.75
C GLY A 234 21.96 -24.10 -33.78
N ALA A 235 21.96 -25.42 -33.56
CA ALA A 235 21.38 -26.38 -34.50
C ALA A 235 19.87 -26.14 -34.77
N ASP A 236 19.16 -25.65 -33.77
CA ASP A 236 17.71 -25.46 -33.77
C ASP A 236 17.27 -23.99 -33.96
N TRP A 237 18.19 -23.13 -34.41
CA TRP A 237 17.92 -21.69 -34.51
C TRP A 237 17.28 -21.33 -35.86
N PRO A 238 16.35 -20.34 -35.90
CA PRO A 238 15.57 -20.02 -37.09
C PRO A 238 16.39 -19.62 -38.31
N TYR A 239 17.52 -18.98 -38.08
CA TYR A 239 18.35 -18.39 -39.12
C TYR A 239 19.82 -18.43 -38.69
N LYS A 240 20.70 -18.88 -39.61
CA LYS A 240 22.10 -19.23 -39.32
C LYS A 240 23.14 -18.59 -40.24
N THR A 241 22.78 -17.55 -41.01
CA THR A 241 23.75 -16.98 -41.98
C THR A 241 24.93 -16.31 -41.30
N ASN A 242 25.98 -16.02 -42.08
CA ASN A 242 27.30 -15.37 -41.85
C ASN A 242 27.50 -14.29 -40.76
N VAL A 243 26.72 -14.24 -39.69
CA VAL A 243 26.99 -13.41 -38.52
C VAL A 243 27.70 -14.27 -37.48
N ALA A 244 28.84 -13.78 -36.97
CA ALA A 244 29.59 -14.50 -35.94
C ALA A 244 28.82 -14.53 -34.61
N ILE A 245 27.99 -13.51 -34.35
CA ILE A 245 27.23 -13.35 -33.12
C ILE A 245 25.73 -13.42 -33.44
N HIS A 246 25.00 -14.14 -32.60
CA HIS A 246 23.57 -14.34 -32.71
C HIS A 246 22.94 -14.15 -31.33
N GLY A 247 21.82 -13.44 -31.26
CA GLY A 247 21.05 -13.23 -30.04
C GLY A 247 19.57 -13.30 -30.36
N TRP A 248 18.87 -14.16 -29.62
CA TRP A 248 17.47 -14.46 -29.83
C TRP A 248 16.72 -14.40 -28.52
N LEU A 249 15.60 -13.70 -28.53
CA LEU A 249 14.59 -13.81 -27.48
C LEU A 249 13.56 -14.83 -27.94
N VAL A 250 13.36 -15.88 -27.14
CA VAL A 250 12.46 -16.99 -27.47
C VAL A 250 11.35 -17.05 -26.44
N GLU A 251 10.12 -17.04 -26.92
CA GLU A 251 8.91 -17.22 -26.14
C GLU A 251 8.29 -18.56 -26.47
N THR A 252 7.98 -19.36 -25.45
CA THR A 252 7.33 -20.66 -25.63
C THR A 252 5.98 -20.69 -24.94
N TRP A 253 4.94 -20.92 -25.72
CA TRP A 253 3.55 -21.01 -25.26
C TRP A 253 3.05 -22.43 -25.50
N ASP A 254 2.24 -22.97 -24.59
CA ASP A 254 1.67 -24.30 -24.78
C ASP A 254 0.22 -24.42 -24.30
N ARG A 255 -0.38 -25.55 -24.68
CA ARG A 255 -1.58 -26.11 -24.09
C ARG A 255 -1.25 -27.51 -23.56
N GLY A 256 -0.63 -27.60 -22.39
CA GLY A 256 -0.41 -28.87 -21.68
C GLY A 256 0.55 -29.83 -22.41
N GLY A 257 1.66 -29.30 -22.94
CA GLY A 257 2.78 -30.06 -23.52
C GLY A 257 2.57 -30.68 -24.90
N ALA A 258 1.33 -30.79 -25.39
CA ALA A 258 1.00 -31.47 -26.66
C ALA A 258 0.90 -30.53 -27.87
N ARG A 259 0.52 -29.27 -27.63
CA ARG A 259 0.43 -28.22 -28.66
C ARG A 259 1.19 -27.02 -28.15
N SER A 260 2.23 -26.61 -28.87
CA SER A 260 3.07 -25.50 -28.46
C SER A 260 3.35 -24.56 -29.63
N MET A 261 3.58 -23.30 -29.33
CA MET A 261 4.07 -22.30 -30.25
C MET A 261 5.37 -21.74 -29.70
N GLN A 262 6.32 -21.50 -30.60
CA GLN A 262 7.50 -20.72 -30.29
C GLN A 262 7.60 -19.53 -31.22
N GLU A 263 7.88 -18.38 -30.64
CA GLU A 263 8.29 -17.18 -31.35
C GLU A 263 9.73 -16.85 -30.98
N ALA A 264 10.57 -16.62 -31.98
CA ALA A 264 11.96 -16.21 -31.83
C ALA A 264 12.17 -14.86 -32.51
N THR A 265 12.61 -13.88 -31.73
CA THR A 265 12.93 -12.53 -32.21
C THR A 265 14.43 -12.30 -32.15
N PHE A 266 15.04 -11.86 -33.26
CA PHE A 266 16.46 -11.53 -33.28
C PHE A 266 16.69 -10.17 -32.61
N THR A 267 17.51 -10.14 -31.55
CA THR A 267 17.63 -9.00 -30.63
C THR A 267 18.88 -8.16 -30.80
N LEU A 268 19.90 -8.64 -31.51
CA LEU A 268 21.15 -7.89 -31.68
C LEU A 268 20.97 -6.75 -32.69
N SER A 269 21.48 -5.57 -32.34
CA SER A 269 21.50 -4.38 -33.21
C SER A 269 22.68 -4.41 -34.18
N GLY A 270 22.53 -3.75 -35.34
CA GLY A 270 23.59 -3.63 -36.35
C GLY A 270 23.66 -4.77 -37.37
N PHE A 271 22.67 -5.66 -37.40
CA PHE A 271 22.60 -6.79 -38.32
C PHE A 271 21.41 -6.65 -39.28
N LEU A 272 21.52 -7.21 -40.48
CA LEU A 272 20.40 -7.24 -41.45
C LEU A 272 19.16 -7.99 -40.92
N ALA A 273 19.35 -8.85 -39.92
CA ALA A 273 18.29 -9.62 -39.28
C ALA A 273 17.74 -8.98 -38.00
N THR A 274 18.22 -7.80 -37.58
CA THR A 274 17.73 -7.11 -36.37
C THR A 274 16.21 -6.94 -36.43
N GLY A 275 15.50 -7.43 -35.40
CA GLY A 275 14.04 -7.36 -35.31
C GLY A 275 13.29 -8.40 -36.15
N ALA A 276 13.98 -9.29 -36.86
CA ALA A 276 13.32 -10.37 -37.58
C ALA A 276 12.66 -11.34 -36.59
N LYS A 277 11.41 -11.68 -36.89
CA LYS A 277 10.61 -12.64 -36.11
C LYS A 277 10.42 -13.93 -36.87
N PHE A 278 10.49 -15.03 -36.15
CA PHE A 278 10.25 -16.36 -36.66
C PHE A 278 9.30 -17.08 -35.74
N ARG A 279 8.44 -17.91 -36.32
CA ARG A 279 7.45 -18.69 -35.60
C ARG A 279 7.48 -20.14 -36.04
N ARG A 280 7.25 -21.03 -35.10
CA ARG A 280 7.02 -22.45 -35.37
C ARG A 280 6.00 -23.03 -34.41
N TYR A 281 5.50 -24.20 -34.77
CA TYR A 281 4.45 -24.89 -34.03
C TYR A 281 4.88 -26.32 -33.72
N LYS A 282 4.59 -26.77 -32.50
CA LYS A 282 4.71 -28.17 -32.11
C LYS A 282 3.36 -28.84 -32.24
N HIS A 283 3.31 -29.88 -33.05
CA HIS A 283 2.16 -30.77 -33.16
C HIS A 283 2.56 -32.13 -32.57
N ASP A 284 2.06 -32.42 -31.36
CA ASP A 284 2.39 -33.61 -30.58
C ASP A 284 3.88 -33.66 -30.21
N ALA A 285 4.67 -34.51 -30.86
CA ALA A 285 6.09 -34.70 -30.53
C ALA A 285 7.04 -33.82 -31.37
N ALA A 286 6.62 -33.33 -32.54
CA ALA A 286 7.51 -32.71 -33.50
C ALA A 286 7.27 -31.21 -33.64
N TRP A 287 8.36 -30.44 -33.66
CA TRP A 287 8.35 -29.04 -34.04
C TRP A 287 8.35 -28.91 -35.56
N SER A 288 7.52 -28.02 -36.09
CA SER A 288 7.61 -27.59 -37.48
C SER A 288 8.93 -26.84 -37.71
N ALA A 289 9.32 -26.70 -38.98
CA ALA A 289 10.36 -25.75 -39.35
C ALA A 289 9.98 -24.33 -38.91
N TRP A 290 10.99 -23.50 -38.70
CA TRP A 290 10.81 -22.07 -38.47
C TRP A 290 10.28 -21.39 -39.74
N GLY A 291 9.14 -20.72 -39.62
CA GLY A 291 8.62 -19.81 -40.62
C GLY A 291 8.96 -18.38 -40.24
N ARG A 292 9.48 -17.58 -41.17
CA ARG A 292 9.71 -16.15 -40.95
C ARG A 292 8.36 -15.41 -40.96
N GLU A 293 8.15 -14.52 -40.01
CA GLU A 293 7.03 -13.57 -40.05
C GLU A 293 7.38 -12.39 -40.95
N ILE A 294 6.44 -12.01 -41.82
CA ILE A 294 6.63 -10.92 -42.78
C ILE A 294 6.85 -9.60 -42.02
N SER A 295 7.93 -8.89 -42.36
CA SER A 295 8.20 -7.53 -41.87
C SER A 295 8.32 -6.53 -43.03
N ASP A 296 8.45 -5.25 -42.69
CA ASP A 296 8.83 -4.16 -43.60
C ASP A 296 10.08 -4.46 -44.48
N LEU A 297 10.99 -5.32 -44.01
CA LEU A 297 12.14 -5.81 -44.77
C LEU A 297 11.75 -6.73 -45.93
N ASP A 298 10.56 -7.32 -45.90
CA ASP A 298 10.06 -8.26 -46.91
C ASP A 298 9.24 -7.57 -48.04
N PHE A 299 8.83 -6.32 -47.86
CA PHE A 299 8.06 -5.54 -48.86
C PHE A 299 8.95 -4.73 -49.82
N ARG A 300 10.02 -5.33 -50.35
CA ARG A 300 10.85 -4.69 -51.40
C ARG A 300 10.58 -5.33 -52.75
N GLU A 301 10.31 -4.50 -53.76
CA GLU A 301 10.13 -4.96 -55.14
C GLU A 301 11.42 -5.63 -55.66
N ARG A 302 11.27 -6.82 -56.25
CA ARG A 302 12.42 -7.58 -56.76
C ARG A 302 12.84 -7.04 -58.13
N VAL A 303 14.06 -6.49 -58.20
CA VAL A 303 14.64 -5.96 -59.43
C VAL A 303 15.51 -7.02 -60.12
N VAL A 304 15.25 -7.29 -61.40
CA VAL A 304 16.08 -8.12 -62.28
C VAL A 304 16.92 -7.20 -63.15
N THR A 305 18.24 -7.38 -63.15
CA THR A 305 19.15 -6.62 -64.02
C THR A 305 19.73 -7.53 -65.11
N ALA A 306 19.68 -7.09 -66.36
CA ALA A 306 20.21 -7.84 -67.50
C ALA A 306 20.71 -6.93 -68.63
N ASN A 307 21.52 -7.47 -69.53
CA ASN A 307 21.92 -6.78 -70.78
C ASN A 307 21.35 -7.56 -71.97
N THR A 308 20.92 -6.84 -73.01
CA THR A 308 20.35 -7.45 -74.22
C THR A 308 21.42 -8.11 -75.11
N GLY A 309 22.70 -7.75 -74.91
CA GLY A 309 23.85 -8.26 -75.65
C GLY A 309 24.25 -7.38 -76.85
N VAL A 310 25.49 -7.55 -77.34
CA VAL A 310 26.14 -6.73 -78.38
C VAL A 310 26.29 -7.47 -79.73
N GLY A 311 26.35 -6.73 -80.84
CA GLY A 311 26.80 -7.20 -82.16
C GLY A 311 25.70 -7.40 -83.24
N PRO A 312 26.06 -7.37 -84.54
CA PRO A 312 25.11 -7.45 -85.66
C PRO A 312 24.44 -8.83 -85.78
N GLY A 313 23.19 -8.85 -86.23
CA GLY A 313 22.37 -10.05 -86.41
C GLY A 313 20.89 -9.80 -86.12
N ASP A 314 20.12 -10.87 -85.99
CA ASP A 314 18.69 -10.81 -85.64
C ASP A 314 18.46 -10.13 -84.28
N ALA A 315 17.26 -9.56 -84.11
CA ALA A 315 16.86 -8.87 -82.89
C ALA A 315 17.01 -9.78 -81.66
N LYS A 316 17.61 -9.25 -80.59
CA LYS A 316 17.81 -9.98 -79.34
C LYS A 316 16.47 -10.17 -78.66
N VAL A 317 16.11 -11.41 -78.33
CA VAL A 317 14.82 -11.71 -77.69
C VAL A 317 14.95 -11.61 -76.17
N TYR A 318 14.11 -10.77 -75.55
CA TYR A 318 13.99 -10.71 -74.10
C TYR A 318 12.56 -11.07 -73.65
N VAL A 319 12.45 -11.97 -72.68
CA VAL A 319 11.17 -12.42 -72.12
C VAL A 319 10.87 -11.61 -70.85
N LEU A 320 9.78 -10.85 -70.88
CA LEU A 320 9.25 -10.12 -69.73
C LEU A 320 8.49 -11.10 -68.82
N ASP A 321 9.17 -11.58 -67.78
CA ASP A 321 8.67 -12.63 -66.87
C ASP A 321 8.53 -12.10 -65.43
N PRO A 322 7.29 -11.91 -64.92
CA PRO A 322 7.05 -11.38 -63.58
C PRO A 322 7.52 -12.35 -62.47
N SER A 323 7.70 -13.65 -62.75
CA SER A 323 8.17 -14.62 -61.75
C SER A 323 9.62 -14.37 -61.31
N LYS A 324 10.40 -13.67 -62.15
CA LYS A 324 11.80 -13.34 -61.87
C LYS A 324 11.95 -12.04 -61.08
N GLY A 325 11.00 -11.13 -61.23
CA GLY A 325 10.93 -9.86 -60.51
C GLY A 325 9.90 -8.93 -61.13
N SER A 326 9.35 -8.04 -60.30
CA SER A 326 8.34 -7.05 -60.67
C SER A 326 8.94 -5.84 -61.41
N ILE A 327 10.26 -5.64 -61.30
CA ILE A 327 11.00 -4.61 -62.05
C ILE A 327 12.12 -5.29 -62.86
N HIS A 328 12.16 -5.05 -64.16
CA HIS A 328 13.22 -5.50 -65.05
C HIS A 328 13.99 -4.29 -65.53
N GLN A 329 15.24 -4.17 -65.09
CA GLN A 329 16.14 -3.09 -65.47
C GLN A 329 17.18 -3.60 -66.47
N LEU A 330 17.00 -3.25 -67.75
CA LEU A 330 17.86 -3.73 -68.82
C LEU A 330 18.77 -2.64 -69.37
N THR A 331 19.99 -3.03 -69.70
CA THR A 331 20.84 -2.26 -70.61
C THR A 331 20.60 -2.77 -72.03
N VAL A 332 20.04 -1.91 -72.87
CA VAL A 332 19.79 -2.17 -74.30
C VAL A 332 21.01 -1.74 -75.09
N GLU A 333 21.69 -2.71 -75.69
CA GLU A 333 22.97 -2.53 -76.39
C GLU A 333 22.85 -2.83 -77.90
N TYR A 334 21.70 -3.33 -78.35
CA TYR A 334 21.40 -3.60 -79.75
C TYR A 334 19.89 -3.72 -80.01
N ASN A 335 19.47 -3.91 -81.27
CA ASN A 335 18.06 -4.15 -81.64
C ASN A 335 17.47 -5.30 -80.80
N THR A 336 16.39 -5.02 -80.07
CA THR A 336 15.80 -5.95 -79.09
C THR A 336 14.31 -6.13 -79.33
N TYR A 337 13.88 -7.40 -79.34
CA TYR A 337 12.49 -7.81 -79.44
C TYR A 337 12.01 -8.35 -78.07
N PHE A 338 10.94 -7.77 -77.55
CA PHE A 338 10.36 -8.14 -76.27
C PHE A 338 9.14 -9.06 -76.45
N THR A 339 9.13 -10.17 -75.72
CA THR A 339 7.97 -11.07 -75.64
C THR A 339 7.46 -11.20 -74.21
N GLY A 340 6.16 -11.44 -74.06
CA GLY A 340 5.52 -11.59 -72.75
C GLY A 340 5.70 -13.00 -72.19
N GLY A 341 6.02 -13.09 -70.90
CA GLY A 341 5.92 -14.29 -70.07
C GLY A 341 4.92 -14.11 -68.91
N LEU A 342 4.03 -13.12 -69.01
CA LEU A 342 2.95 -12.87 -68.04
C LEU A 342 1.95 -14.02 -68.09
N ARG A 343 1.53 -14.53 -66.92
CA ARG A 343 0.86 -15.84 -66.81
C ARG A 343 -0.64 -15.69 -66.63
N ASP A 344 -1.06 -14.81 -65.72
CA ASP A 344 -2.46 -14.66 -65.32
C ASP A 344 -2.88 -13.19 -65.27
N PRO A 345 -4.20 -12.89 -65.35
CA PRO A 345 -4.71 -11.54 -65.16
C PRO A 345 -4.25 -10.96 -63.81
N GLY A 346 -3.74 -9.72 -63.83
CA GLY A 346 -3.19 -9.04 -62.65
C GLY A 346 -1.66 -9.13 -62.49
N ASP A 347 -0.97 -9.96 -63.28
CA ASP A 347 0.49 -9.90 -63.35
C ASP A 347 0.91 -8.50 -63.87
N GLN A 348 1.78 -7.83 -63.12
CA GLN A 348 2.34 -6.52 -63.46
C GLN A 348 3.88 -6.60 -63.53
N ILE A 349 4.45 -5.91 -64.51
CA ILE A 349 5.91 -5.77 -64.63
C ILE A 349 6.29 -4.36 -65.08
N THR A 350 7.28 -3.78 -64.41
CA THR A 350 7.87 -2.49 -64.80
C THR A 350 9.18 -2.74 -65.52
N LEU A 351 9.25 -2.34 -66.78
CA LEU A 351 10.44 -2.43 -67.61
C LEU A 351 11.17 -1.08 -67.65
N ARG A 352 12.44 -1.06 -67.27
CA ARG A 352 13.33 0.10 -67.36
C ARG A 352 14.43 -0.20 -68.36
N LEU A 353 14.43 0.47 -69.49
CA LEU A 353 15.38 0.28 -70.58
C LEU A 353 16.39 1.42 -70.59
N LYS A 354 17.66 1.13 -70.32
CA LYS A 354 18.77 2.05 -70.46
C LYS A 354 19.48 1.80 -71.78
N PHE A 355 19.48 2.77 -72.68
CA PHE A 355 20.09 2.62 -74.00
C PHE A 355 21.58 2.94 -73.97
N SER A 356 22.43 1.98 -74.32
CA SER A 356 23.89 2.11 -74.32
C SER A 356 24.43 2.14 -75.75
N GLY A 357 25.28 3.10 -76.09
CA GLY A 357 25.96 3.16 -77.39
C GLY A 357 25.12 3.63 -78.59
N GLY A 358 23.82 3.90 -78.43
CA GLY A 358 22.94 4.42 -79.48
C GLY A 358 21.46 4.36 -79.10
N ALA A 359 20.60 5.02 -79.88
CA ALA A 359 19.15 4.82 -79.81
C ALA A 359 18.78 3.53 -80.56
N TRP A 360 18.86 2.39 -79.87
CA TRP A 360 18.58 1.10 -80.49
C TRP A 360 17.09 0.89 -80.72
N PRO A 361 16.69 0.31 -81.87
CA PRO A 361 15.31 -0.07 -82.09
C PRO A 361 14.84 -1.09 -81.04
N ILE A 362 13.63 -0.91 -80.56
CA ILE A 362 12.92 -1.91 -79.75
C ILE A 362 11.61 -2.26 -80.43
N SER A 363 11.23 -3.52 -80.30
CA SER A 363 9.96 -4.02 -80.82
C SER A 363 9.33 -4.96 -79.80
N PHE A 364 8.01 -5.08 -79.86
CA PHE A 364 7.23 -5.90 -78.93
C PHE A 364 6.41 -6.92 -79.72
N ASN A 365 6.14 -8.06 -79.10
CA ASN A 365 5.18 -9.03 -79.60
C ASN A 365 3.81 -8.38 -79.86
N THR A 366 3.06 -8.87 -80.85
CA THR A 366 1.72 -8.39 -81.24
C THR A 366 0.71 -8.38 -80.09
N ASN A 367 0.96 -9.14 -79.03
CA ASN A 367 0.08 -9.21 -77.87
C ASN A 367 0.24 -8.01 -76.92
N PHE A 368 1.26 -7.16 -77.11
CA PHE A 368 1.42 -5.90 -76.38
C PHE A 368 0.61 -4.78 -77.03
N ARG A 369 -0.30 -4.17 -76.25
CA ARG A 369 -1.15 -3.07 -76.69
C ARG A 369 -0.65 -1.77 -76.08
N PHE A 370 -0.19 -0.86 -76.92
CA PHE A 370 0.18 0.50 -76.50
C PHE A 370 -1.02 1.44 -76.55
N PRO A 371 -1.02 2.55 -75.77
CA PRO A 371 -2.16 3.45 -75.71
C PRO A 371 -2.47 4.06 -77.08
N ALA A 372 -3.72 3.92 -77.53
CA ALA A 372 -4.16 4.49 -78.80
C ALA A 372 -4.10 6.02 -78.77
N GLY A 373 -3.58 6.63 -79.85
CA GLY A 373 -3.49 8.09 -80.00
C GLY A 373 -2.25 8.73 -79.35
N THR A 374 -1.40 7.96 -78.67
CA THR A 374 -0.14 8.44 -78.08
C THR A 374 1.04 7.97 -78.92
N ALA A 375 1.90 8.89 -79.34
CA ALA A 375 3.15 8.53 -80.02
C ALA A 375 4.12 7.85 -79.03
N PHE A 376 4.85 6.84 -79.51
CA PHE A 376 5.91 6.24 -78.71
C PHE A 376 7.01 7.28 -78.43
N PRO A 377 7.52 7.42 -77.19
CA PRO A 377 8.50 8.45 -76.87
C PRO A 377 9.79 8.31 -77.66
N THR A 378 10.35 9.44 -78.10
CA THR A 378 11.72 9.50 -78.62
C THR A 378 12.70 9.39 -77.45
N TYR A 379 13.71 8.53 -77.60
CA TYR A 379 14.78 8.35 -76.62
C TYR A 379 16.14 8.39 -77.32
N VAL A 380 17.19 8.81 -76.60
CA VAL A 380 18.58 8.82 -77.08
C VAL A 380 19.49 7.99 -76.16
N ALA A 381 20.73 7.76 -76.60
CA ALA A 381 21.72 7.04 -75.81
C ALA A 381 21.90 7.68 -74.42
N GLY A 382 21.99 6.85 -73.39
CA GLY A 382 22.13 7.26 -71.99
C GLY A 382 20.83 7.52 -71.24
N GLN A 383 19.70 7.69 -71.94
CA GLN A 383 18.40 7.88 -71.30
C GLN A 383 17.76 6.54 -70.88
N THR A 384 16.87 6.61 -69.89
CA THR A 384 16.09 5.46 -69.40
C THR A 384 14.61 5.60 -69.78
N LEU A 385 14.14 4.72 -70.66
CA LEU A 385 12.70 4.58 -70.95
C LEU A 385 12.07 3.67 -69.90
N THR A 386 10.99 4.11 -69.27
CA THR A 386 10.22 3.29 -68.32
C THR A 386 8.84 2.97 -68.88
N LEU A 387 8.52 1.69 -68.90
CA LEU A 387 7.25 1.14 -69.35
C LEU A 387 6.70 0.23 -68.25
N THR A 388 5.38 0.21 -68.08
CA THR A 388 4.71 -0.71 -67.17
C THR A 388 3.72 -1.53 -67.95
N PHE A 389 3.70 -2.83 -67.74
CA PHE A 389 2.83 -3.76 -68.43
C PHE A 389 1.90 -4.45 -67.44
N PHE A 390 0.63 -4.59 -67.81
CA PHE A 390 -0.39 -5.32 -67.06
C PHE A 390 -1.01 -6.38 -67.95
N ASN A 391 -1.12 -7.61 -67.43
CA ASN A 391 -1.95 -8.62 -68.07
C ASN A 391 -3.41 -8.39 -67.67
N THR A 392 -4.23 -7.89 -68.59
CA THR A 392 -5.62 -7.49 -68.34
C THR A 392 -6.62 -8.50 -68.90
N GLU A 393 -6.29 -9.17 -70.01
CA GLU A 393 -7.21 -10.05 -70.75
C GLU A 393 -6.58 -11.42 -71.10
N GLY A 394 -5.60 -11.94 -70.36
CA GLY A 394 -5.03 -13.28 -70.50
C GLY A 394 -4.28 -13.59 -71.82
N SER A 395 -4.62 -12.91 -72.91
CA SER A 395 -4.03 -13.00 -74.25
C SER A 395 -3.42 -11.67 -74.72
N PHE A 396 -3.73 -10.57 -74.02
CA PHE A 396 -3.25 -9.22 -74.33
C PHE A 396 -2.63 -8.56 -73.09
N ILE A 397 -1.58 -7.80 -73.34
CA ILE A 397 -0.78 -7.13 -72.32
C ILE A 397 -0.87 -5.63 -72.59
N ASP A 398 -1.54 -4.89 -71.70
CA ASP A 398 -1.66 -3.45 -71.83
C ASP A 398 -0.39 -2.77 -71.33
N ALA A 399 0.18 -1.92 -72.18
CA ALA A 399 1.39 -1.17 -71.92
C ALA A 399 1.08 0.28 -71.54
N PHE A 400 1.71 0.75 -70.48
CA PHE A 400 1.66 2.12 -69.99
C PHE A 400 3.05 2.73 -70.09
N ILE A 401 3.13 3.86 -70.77
CA ILE A 401 4.40 4.55 -71.01
C ILE A 401 4.59 5.58 -69.90
N ALA A 402 5.51 5.31 -68.97
CA ALA A 402 5.81 6.22 -67.86
C ALA A 402 6.75 7.37 -68.26
N GLY A 403 7.40 7.26 -69.43
CA GLY A 403 8.20 8.32 -70.05
C GLY A 403 9.70 8.02 -70.11
N VAL A 404 10.45 8.97 -70.67
CA VAL A 404 11.90 8.90 -70.84
C VAL A 404 12.57 9.82 -69.83
N HIS A 405 13.47 9.25 -69.04
CA HIS A 405 14.18 9.95 -67.98
C HIS A 405 15.65 10.16 -68.38
N ASN A 406 16.18 11.36 -68.10
CA ASN A 406 17.61 11.61 -68.15
C ASN A 406 18.31 10.85 -67.00
N PRO A 407 19.57 10.44 -67.20
CA PRO A 407 20.33 9.69 -66.19
C PRO A 407 20.51 10.44 -64.87
#